data_AF-B9ETD9-F1
#
_entry.id   AF-B9ETD9-F1
#
_cell.length_a   1.000
_cell.length_b   1.000
_cell.length_c   1.000
_cell.angle_alpha   90.00
_cell.angle_beta   90.00
_cell.angle_gamma   90.00
#
_symmetry.space_group_name_H-M   'P 1'
#
loop_
_entity.id
_entity.type
_entity.pdbx_description
1 polymer ?
#
loop_
_entity_poly.entity_id
_entity_poly.type
_entity_poly.pdbx_seq_one_letter_code
_entity_poly.pdbx_strand_id
1 'polypeptide(L)'
;MVQVAGDEEEDDDNGPDQHQDSCLVSSSHSHSSLANYGSKSPETRKKMATIPEGGSLIMEGDIPGTGLEKIPLIPQKRSELLAHSNSTVNLLEMSRNGRIIAINDTGNPVVPQRIWVEAKYTFVLLLVLTRSSEAQKRPLYNVLDFNATGDGNTDDTKAFLAAWEETCNNEGWPILIIPGGRTFLLKQIKFNGSCKSPIKIQMDGNIVAPNYIWASEADNLITFYSVNNLTLDGNGQIDGKGAIWWTCYTEKKCVYRPVILAFAACNNLSVTNIHLTNSADKHMTVYRCSQVHVHNVTIVAPGDSPNTDGITMAISDHVYISNCSIQSGDDCVSMLSYTTDVNITDITCGPGHGISVGSLGRFETALVERITVSNCNFIGTKNGVRIKSWQSKVPLSSTSSIVPKETVH
;
A
#
# COMPACT_ATOMS: atom_id res chain seq x y z
N MET A 1 9.22 -24.90 -11.00
CA MET A 1 9.45 -24.89 -12.46
C MET A 1 8.88 -23.59 -13.02
N VAL A 2 9.73 -22.77 -13.63
CA VAL A 2 9.29 -21.62 -14.43
C VAL A 2 9.06 -22.13 -15.85
N GLN A 3 7.83 -22.03 -16.35
CA GLN A 3 7.52 -22.40 -17.73
C GLN A 3 7.51 -21.13 -18.58
N VAL A 4 8.44 -21.04 -19.51
CA VAL A 4 8.43 -20.02 -20.56
C VAL A 4 7.73 -20.64 -21.75
N ALA A 5 6.49 -20.23 -22.01
CA ALA A 5 5.72 -20.71 -23.14
C ALA A 5 5.69 -19.63 -24.22
N GLY A 6 6.14 -19.96 -25.43
CA GLY A 6 5.76 -19.23 -26.63
C GLY A 6 4.39 -19.75 -27.02
N ASP A 7 3.34 -19.26 -26.37
CA ASP A 7 1.98 -19.64 -26.72
C ASP A 7 1.65 -18.97 -28.06
N GLU A 8 1.50 -19.76 -29.12
CA GLU A 8 0.42 -19.51 -30.07
C GLU A 8 -0.84 -19.79 -29.25
N GLU A 9 -1.43 -18.75 -28.63
CA GLU A 9 -2.81 -18.85 -28.18
C GLU A 9 -3.62 -19.19 -29.45
N GLU A 10 -4.01 -20.46 -29.60
CA GLU A 10 -5.12 -20.79 -30.47
C GLU A 10 -6.29 -19.97 -29.94
N ASP A 11 -6.74 -19.02 -30.77
CA ASP A 11 -7.86 -18.12 -30.55
C ASP A 11 -9.15 -18.92 -30.26
N ASP A 12 -9.30 -19.46 -29.05
CA ASP A 12 -10.62 -19.76 -28.49
C ASP A 12 -11.35 -18.44 -28.12
N ASP A 13 -10.62 -17.33 -28.07
CA ASP A 13 -11.13 -15.98 -27.85
C ASP A 13 -11.38 -15.24 -29.19
N ASN A 14 -12.47 -15.61 -29.88
CA ASN A 14 -13.00 -14.82 -31.01
C ASN A 14 -13.67 -13.50 -30.57
N GLY A 15 -13.34 -12.98 -29.38
CA GLY A 15 -13.75 -11.67 -28.86
C GLY A 15 -12.57 -10.69 -28.84
N PRO A 16 -12.80 -9.37 -28.83
CA PRO A 16 -11.72 -8.40 -28.64
C PRO A 16 -11.01 -8.69 -27.32
N ASP A 17 -9.70 -8.94 -27.40
CA ASP A 17 -8.85 -9.40 -26.30
C ASP A 17 -8.73 -8.35 -25.18
N GLN A 18 -9.16 -8.73 -23.97
CA GLN A 18 -9.54 -7.84 -22.88
C GLN A 18 -8.45 -7.64 -21.83
N HIS A 19 -7.26 -8.22 -21.99
CA HIS A 19 -6.24 -8.19 -20.94
C HIS A 19 -5.67 -6.79 -20.68
N GLN A 20 -5.57 -5.91 -21.68
CA GLN A 20 -5.12 -4.52 -21.48
C GLN A 20 -6.28 -3.53 -21.28
N ASP A 21 -7.41 -3.72 -22.00
CA ASP A 21 -8.55 -2.80 -21.92
C ASP A 21 -9.32 -2.91 -20.59
N SER A 22 -9.30 -4.06 -19.92
CA SER A 22 -9.94 -4.23 -18.60
C SER A 22 -9.20 -3.52 -17.45
N CYS A 23 -7.93 -3.13 -17.64
CA CYS A 23 -7.22 -2.24 -16.73
C CYS A 23 -7.49 -0.76 -17.03
N LEU A 24 -8.05 -0.43 -18.21
CA LEU A 24 -8.37 0.94 -18.58
C LEU A 24 -9.70 1.35 -17.94
N VAL A 25 -9.62 2.21 -16.93
CA VAL A 25 -10.79 2.97 -16.47
C VAL A 25 -11.30 3.78 -17.65
N SER A 26 -12.56 3.58 -18.06
CA SER A 26 -13.22 4.38 -19.08
C SER A 26 -13.17 5.86 -18.69
N SER A 27 -12.22 6.60 -19.27
CA SER A 27 -12.18 8.05 -19.20
C SER A 27 -12.68 8.59 -20.53
N SER A 28 -13.95 8.99 -20.58
CA SER A 28 -14.40 9.94 -21.60
C SER A 28 -13.70 11.28 -21.31
N HIS A 29 -12.89 11.77 -22.26
CA HIS A 29 -12.93 13.15 -22.81
C HIS A 29 -11.64 13.55 -23.56
N SER A 30 -11.88 13.94 -24.81
CA SER A 30 -11.27 15.00 -25.64
C SER A 30 -9.74 15.07 -25.83
N HIS A 31 -9.35 14.86 -27.08
CA HIS A 31 -8.13 15.37 -27.71
C HIS A 31 -7.84 16.84 -27.38
N SER A 32 -6.62 17.11 -26.92
CA SER A 32 -5.93 18.36 -27.25
C SER A 32 -4.45 18.06 -27.49
N SER A 33 -4.04 18.32 -28.72
CA SER A 33 -2.66 18.39 -29.18
C SER A 33 -1.86 19.43 -28.41
N LEU A 34 -0.57 19.17 -28.17
CA LEU A 34 0.46 20.21 -28.09
C LEU A 34 1.84 19.60 -28.33
N ALA A 35 2.68 20.40 -28.98
CA ALA A 35 3.80 20.01 -29.83
C ALA A 35 5.16 19.97 -29.12
N ASN A 36 6.07 19.20 -29.73
CA ASN A 36 7.53 19.32 -29.83
C ASN A 36 8.24 20.36 -28.94
N TYR A 37 9.25 19.91 -28.16
CA TYR A 37 10.52 20.63 -28.04
C TYR A 37 11.70 19.69 -27.70
N GLY A 38 12.61 19.56 -28.67
CA GLY A 38 14.08 19.65 -28.58
C GLY A 38 14.86 18.94 -27.46
N SER A 39 15.64 17.95 -27.89
CA SER A 39 16.86 17.40 -27.27
C SER A 39 17.88 18.42 -26.75
N LYS A 40 18.57 18.08 -25.64
CA LYS A 40 20.06 18.11 -25.50
C LYS A 40 20.51 17.60 -24.11
N SER A 41 21.45 16.65 -24.10
CA SER A 41 22.48 16.51 -23.05
C SER A 41 23.81 17.09 -23.62
N PRO A 42 24.87 17.37 -22.82
CA PRO A 42 25.60 16.34 -22.06
C PRO A 42 26.32 16.75 -20.74
N GLU A 43 26.77 15.71 -20.02
CA GLU A 43 28.05 15.56 -19.30
C GLU A 43 28.30 16.03 -17.83
N THR A 44 28.40 14.99 -16.96
CA THR A 44 29.45 14.62 -15.96
C THR A 44 29.71 15.32 -14.59
N ARG A 45 29.66 14.44 -13.55
CA ARG A 45 30.48 14.29 -12.31
C ARG A 45 30.37 15.31 -11.16
N LYS A 46 29.86 14.86 -10.00
CA LYS A 46 30.63 14.41 -8.80
C LYS A 46 29.70 13.97 -7.65
N LYS A 47 30.15 12.96 -6.90
CA LYS A 47 29.55 12.43 -5.66
C LYS A 47 29.68 13.43 -4.50
N MET A 48 28.65 13.54 -3.65
CA MET A 48 28.79 13.47 -2.18
C MET A 48 27.42 13.34 -1.52
N ALA A 49 27.33 12.42 -0.55
CA ALA A 49 26.20 12.21 0.32
C ALA A 49 26.34 13.09 1.57
N THR A 50 25.22 13.62 2.07
CA THR A 50 25.10 14.31 3.35
C THR A 50 23.87 13.78 4.08
N ILE A 51 24.06 13.29 5.30
CA ILE A 51 23.03 12.84 6.26
C ILE A 51 23.24 13.67 7.55
N PRO A 52 22.18 14.00 8.31
CA PRO A 52 21.92 15.34 8.82
C PRO A 52 22.39 15.62 10.26
N GLU A 53 22.31 16.91 10.61
CA GLU A 53 22.39 17.47 11.96
C GLU A 53 21.47 16.72 12.94
N GLY A 54 22.02 16.32 14.09
CA GLY A 54 21.27 15.65 15.17
C GLY A 54 21.95 14.42 15.75
N GLY A 55 23.27 14.44 15.92
CA GLY A 55 23.99 13.38 16.62
C GLY A 55 23.94 13.56 18.14
N SER A 56 23.12 12.75 18.82
CA SER A 56 23.22 12.53 20.26
C SER A 56 24.45 11.64 20.53
N LEU A 57 25.34 12.09 21.42
CA LEU A 57 26.50 11.31 21.87
C LEU A 57 26.01 10.26 22.87
N ILE A 58 25.83 9.02 22.37
CA ILE A 58 25.74 7.81 23.18
C ILE A 58 27.18 7.32 23.36
N MET A 59 27.66 7.26 24.60
CA MET A 59 28.88 6.53 24.94
C MET A 59 28.47 5.27 25.70
N GLU A 60 28.39 4.15 24.99
CA GLU A 60 28.51 2.82 25.58
C GLU A 60 29.99 2.46 25.65
N GLY A 61 30.43 2.03 26.84
CA GLY A 61 31.78 1.54 27.06
C GLY A 61 31.94 1.05 28.50
N ASP A 62 31.98 -0.27 28.67
CA ASP A 62 32.38 -0.92 29.92
C ASP A 62 33.89 -0.79 30.11
N ILE A 63 34.35 -0.26 31.26
CA ILE A 63 35.71 -0.50 31.78
C ILE A 63 35.66 -0.73 33.30
N PRO A 64 36.29 -1.80 33.82
CA PRO A 64 36.32 -2.17 35.23
C PRO A 64 37.39 -1.39 36.04
N GLY A 65 37.13 -1.19 37.33
CA GLY A 65 38.16 -1.10 38.38
C GLY A 65 39.03 0.17 38.46
N THR A 66 38.77 0.97 39.51
CA THR A 66 39.72 1.82 40.29
C THR A 66 40.52 2.93 39.57
N GLY A 67 40.04 4.18 39.68
CA GLY A 67 40.84 5.40 39.49
C GLY A 67 39.99 6.66 39.34
N LEU A 68 40.06 7.61 40.27
CA LEU A 68 39.41 8.93 40.19
C LEU A 68 40.14 9.83 39.18
N GLU A 69 39.51 10.17 38.07
CA GLU A 69 40.03 11.19 37.14
C GLU A 69 39.20 12.48 37.24
N LYS A 70 39.85 13.59 37.60
CA LYS A 70 39.22 14.93 37.69
C LYS A 70 39.19 15.58 36.31
N ILE A 71 38.01 15.91 35.80
CA ILE A 71 37.84 16.56 34.49
C ILE A 71 37.84 18.11 34.68
N PRO A 72 38.75 18.87 34.04
CA PRO A 72 38.73 20.33 34.10
C PRO A 72 37.59 20.92 33.26
N LEU A 73 36.92 21.96 33.77
CA LEU A 73 35.90 22.70 33.03
C LEU A 73 36.52 23.60 31.94
N ILE A 74 35.89 23.64 30.77
CA ILE A 74 36.27 24.51 29.65
C ILE A 74 36.01 25.99 30.04
N PRO A 75 36.91 26.94 29.75
CA PRO A 75 36.89 28.30 30.32
C PRO A 75 35.57 29.09 30.14
N GLN A 76 34.83 28.86 29.05
CA GLN A 76 33.60 29.60 28.73
C GLN A 76 32.42 29.33 29.67
N LYS A 77 32.37 28.17 30.36
CA LYS A 77 31.31 27.90 31.37
C LYS A 77 31.68 28.33 32.79
N ARG A 78 32.93 28.73 33.02
CA ARG A 78 33.41 29.17 34.35
C ARG A 78 32.89 30.56 34.71
N SER A 79 32.70 31.44 33.73
CA SER A 79 32.23 32.81 33.93
C SER A 79 30.74 32.90 34.30
N GLU A 80 29.89 32.01 33.81
CA GLU A 80 28.45 32.04 34.09
C GLU A 80 28.10 31.54 35.50
N LEU A 81 28.86 30.59 36.05
CA LEU A 81 28.68 30.07 37.40
C LEU A 81 29.23 31.01 38.50
N LEU A 82 30.26 31.80 38.20
CA LEU A 82 30.85 32.76 39.15
C LEU A 82 30.05 34.06 39.31
N ALA A 83 29.07 34.33 38.45
CA ALA A 83 28.29 35.56 38.53
C ALA A 83 27.29 35.60 39.71
N HIS A 84 27.04 34.47 40.41
CA HIS A 84 25.95 34.37 41.39
C HIS A 84 26.32 33.67 42.72
N SER A 85 27.60 33.65 43.12
CA SER A 85 28.02 33.04 44.39
C SER A 85 29.25 33.75 45.00
N ASN A 86 29.19 34.10 46.29
CA ASN A 86 30.31 34.69 47.06
C ASN A 86 31.37 33.66 47.49
N SER A 87 31.49 32.53 46.78
CA SER A 87 32.48 31.48 47.06
C SER A 87 32.91 30.81 45.76
N THR A 88 34.21 30.48 45.66
CA THR A 88 34.83 29.90 44.47
C THR A 88 34.38 28.45 44.29
N VAL A 89 33.61 28.18 43.22
CA VAL A 89 33.29 26.83 42.76
C VAL A 89 34.24 26.50 41.62
N ASN A 90 35.10 25.49 41.80
CA ASN A 90 36.14 25.19 40.80
C ASN A 90 36.16 23.74 40.31
N LEU A 91 35.38 22.80 40.87
CA LEU A 91 35.31 21.41 40.41
C LEU A 91 33.90 20.81 40.49
N LEU A 92 33.58 19.93 39.53
CA LEU A 92 32.41 19.06 39.53
C LEU A 92 32.87 17.64 39.83
N GLU A 93 32.25 16.98 40.80
CA GLU A 93 32.56 15.58 41.16
C GLU A 93 31.31 14.72 41.00
N MET A 94 31.50 13.52 40.44
CA MET A 94 30.43 12.53 40.31
C MET A 94 30.42 11.65 41.56
N SER A 95 29.36 11.76 42.34
CA SER A 95 29.15 10.94 43.54
C SER A 95 28.99 9.46 43.16
N ARG A 96 29.30 8.55 44.10
CA ARG A 96 29.25 7.07 43.93
C ARG A 96 27.89 6.51 43.46
N ASN A 97 26.84 7.31 43.53
CA ASN A 97 25.47 7.01 43.11
C ASN A 97 25.06 7.77 41.82
N GLY A 98 26.02 8.24 41.03
CA GLY A 98 25.79 8.79 39.68
C GLY A 98 25.26 10.22 39.61
N ARG A 99 25.29 10.98 40.72
CA ARG A 99 24.90 12.41 40.75
C ARG A 99 26.11 13.33 40.66
N ILE A 100 26.02 14.36 39.82
CA ILE A 100 27.04 15.41 39.75
C ILE A 100 26.74 16.46 40.82
N ILE A 101 27.73 16.76 41.67
CA ILE A 101 27.64 17.79 42.72
C ILE A 101 28.75 18.83 42.54
N ALA A 102 28.43 20.09 42.86
CA ALA A 102 29.38 21.20 42.86
C ALA A 102 30.09 21.28 44.22
N ILE A 103 31.42 21.32 44.19
CA ILE A 103 32.27 21.39 45.38
C ILE A 103 33.20 22.61 45.34
N ASN A 104 33.61 23.09 46.52
CA ASN A 104 34.58 24.17 46.64
C ASN A 104 36.03 23.64 46.61
N ASP A 105 37.01 24.56 46.65
CA ASP A 105 38.46 24.26 46.59
C ASP A 105 38.99 23.34 47.72
N THR A 106 38.17 23.11 48.75
CA THR A 106 38.48 22.23 49.89
C THR A 106 37.72 20.90 49.85
N GLY A 107 36.93 20.64 48.80
CA GLY A 107 36.19 19.38 48.60
C GLY A 107 34.82 19.32 49.28
N ASN A 108 34.28 20.43 49.79
CA ASN A 108 32.99 20.47 50.48
C ASN A 108 31.83 20.80 49.51
N PRO A 109 30.65 20.15 49.63
CA PRO A 109 29.49 20.43 48.78
C PRO A 109 28.93 21.84 49.00
N VAL A 110 28.59 22.54 47.90
CA VAL A 110 27.99 23.88 47.94
C VAL A 110 26.48 23.77 47.70
N VAL A 111 25.66 24.23 48.66
CA VAL A 111 24.20 24.29 48.53
C VAL A 111 23.77 25.72 48.20
N PRO A 112 23.12 25.99 47.05
CA PRO A 112 22.72 27.35 46.69
C PRO A 112 21.56 27.84 47.57
N GLN A 113 21.79 28.92 48.31
CA GLN A 113 20.73 29.61 49.06
C GLN A 113 19.99 30.61 48.16
N ARG A 114 18.88 30.18 47.54
CA ARG A 114 17.69 30.99 47.20
C ARG A 114 16.73 30.16 46.32
N ILE A 115 15.80 29.45 46.95
CA ILE A 115 14.68 28.78 46.27
C ILE A 115 13.38 29.20 46.97
N TRP A 116 12.86 30.39 46.67
CA TRP A 116 11.51 30.80 47.12
C TRP A 116 10.82 31.81 46.16
N VAL A 117 11.05 31.74 44.84
CA VAL A 117 10.27 32.55 43.87
C VAL A 117 9.75 31.77 42.64
N GLU A 118 10.32 30.61 42.28
CA GLU A 118 9.94 29.92 41.02
C GLU A 118 8.79 28.90 41.12
N ALA A 119 8.11 28.79 42.27
CA ALA A 119 7.04 27.78 42.46
C ALA A 119 5.69 28.18 41.82
N LYS A 120 5.51 29.44 41.38
CA LYS A 120 4.28 29.88 40.70
C LYS A 120 4.32 29.64 39.18
N TYR A 121 5.51 29.65 38.57
CA TYR A 121 5.66 29.43 37.13
C TYR A 121 5.85 27.96 36.77
N THR A 122 6.44 27.14 37.64
CA THR A 122 6.57 25.69 37.39
C THR A 122 5.22 24.97 37.41
N PHE A 123 4.24 25.42 38.19
CA PHE A 123 2.89 24.82 38.18
C PHE A 123 2.12 25.18 36.90
N VAL A 124 2.28 26.41 36.38
CA VAL A 124 1.71 26.82 35.09
C VAL A 124 2.43 26.14 33.92
N LEU A 125 3.75 25.96 33.99
CA LEU A 125 4.53 25.25 32.97
C LEU A 125 4.23 23.73 32.98
N LEU A 126 3.99 23.11 34.13
CA LEU A 126 3.51 21.73 34.21
C LEU A 126 2.08 21.60 33.65
N LEU A 127 1.19 22.57 33.91
CA LEU A 127 -0.17 22.59 33.35
C LEU A 127 -0.18 22.83 31.82
N VAL A 128 0.81 23.55 31.29
CA VAL A 128 0.99 23.75 29.83
C VAL A 128 1.65 22.52 29.18
N LEU A 129 2.49 21.77 29.91
CA LEU A 129 3.10 20.51 29.43
C LEU A 129 2.18 19.30 29.61
N THR A 130 1.13 19.39 30.43
CA THR A 130 -0.01 18.46 30.38
C THR A 130 -1.06 18.94 29.38
N ARG A 131 -0.66 19.29 28.15
CA ARG A 131 -1.56 19.00 27.03
C ARG A 131 -1.50 17.49 26.87
N SER A 132 -2.41 16.82 27.56
CA SER A 132 -2.79 15.46 27.22
C SER A 132 -2.82 15.36 25.71
N SER A 133 -2.00 14.47 25.15
CA SER A 133 -2.24 13.97 23.80
C SER A 133 -3.59 13.26 23.88
N GLU A 134 -4.68 14.01 23.77
CA GLU A 134 -5.95 13.43 23.38
C GLU A 134 -5.61 12.71 22.09
N ALA A 135 -5.64 11.37 22.13
CA ALA A 135 -5.55 10.58 20.92
C ALA A 135 -6.61 11.17 19.99
N GLN A 136 -6.16 11.85 18.93
CA GLN A 136 -7.06 12.57 18.03
C GLN A 136 -8.05 11.53 17.52
N LYS A 137 -9.30 11.61 18.00
CA LYS A 137 -10.32 10.63 17.66
C LYS A 137 -10.57 10.78 16.17
N ARG A 138 -10.20 9.75 15.39
CA ARG A 138 -10.40 9.75 13.95
C ARG A 138 -11.90 9.91 13.64
N PRO A 139 -12.30 10.78 12.70
CA PRO A 139 -13.68 10.91 12.28
C PRO A 139 -14.19 9.59 11.71
N LEU A 140 -15.41 9.20 12.09
CA LEU A 140 -16.03 7.96 11.67
C LEU A 140 -17.24 8.28 10.81
N TYR A 141 -17.34 7.64 9.65
CA TYR A 141 -18.46 7.77 8.72
C TYR A 141 -19.04 6.39 8.47
N ASN A 142 -20.17 6.05 9.10
CA ASN A 142 -20.81 4.77 8.90
C ASN A 142 -21.82 4.85 7.76
N VAL A 143 -21.76 3.93 6.78
CA VAL A 143 -22.68 3.93 5.63
C VAL A 143 -24.17 3.89 6.05
N LEU A 144 -24.48 3.37 7.23
CA LEU A 144 -25.85 3.37 7.79
C LEU A 144 -26.34 4.79 8.14
N ASP A 145 -25.44 5.69 8.53
CA ASP A 145 -25.77 7.10 8.81
C ASP A 145 -26.12 7.85 7.52
N PHE A 146 -25.85 7.25 6.36
CA PHE A 146 -26.17 7.75 5.03
C PHE A 146 -27.31 6.97 4.36
N ASN A 147 -28.14 6.28 5.16
CA ASN A 147 -29.31 5.51 4.73
C ASN A 147 -29.00 4.24 3.93
N ALA A 148 -27.82 3.63 4.10
CA ALA A 148 -27.61 2.28 3.60
C ALA A 148 -28.49 1.29 4.37
N THR A 149 -29.15 0.37 3.65
CA THR A 149 -30.07 -0.61 4.20
C THR A 149 -29.32 -1.85 4.69
N GLY A 150 -28.41 -2.39 3.87
CA GLY A 150 -27.61 -3.55 4.24
C GLY A 150 -28.38 -4.87 4.32
N ASP A 151 -29.43 -5.02 3.50
CA ASP A 151 -30.28 -6.22 3.39
C ASP A 151 -29.91 -7.16 2.23
N GLY A 152 -28.91 -6.79 1.43
CA GLY A 152 -28.43 -7.51 0.24
C GLY A 152 -29.34 -7.40 -0.99
N ASN A 153 -30.38 -6.57 -0.93
CA ASN A 153 -31.40 -6.47 -1.99
C ASN A 153 -31.67 -5.02 -2.41
N THR A 154 -31.62 -4.09 -1.46
CA THR A 154 -31.80 -2.66 -1.70
C THR A 154 -30.50 -2.05 -2.21
N ASP A 155 -30.59 -1.28 -3.29
CA ASP A 155 -29.44 -0.61 -3.91
C ASP A 155 -28.88 0.48 -2.98
N ASP A 156 -27.75 0.16 -2.33
CA ASP A 156 -27.08 1.00 -1.34
C ASP A 156 -26.01 1.93 -1.97
N THR A 157 -25.87 1.93 -3.30
CA THR A 157 -24.84 2.68 -4.04
C THR A 157 -24.82 4.16 -3.68
N LYS A 158 -26.00 4.80 -3.58
CA LYS A 158 -26.12 6.23 -3.25
C LYS A 158 -25.68 6.55 -1.82
N ALA A 159 -25.99 5.66 -0.87
CA ALA A 159 -25.58 5.82 0.52
C ALA A 159 -24.05 5.73 0.66
N PHE A 160 -23.43 4.77 -0.05
CA PHE A 160 -21.97 4.62 -0.08
C PHE A 160 -21.28 5.84 -0.70
N LEU A 161 -21.81 6.39 -1.79
CA LEU A 161 -21.26 7.60 -2.42
C LEU A 161 -21.35 8.82 -1.48
N ALA A 162 -22.47 8.99 -0.79
CA ALA A 162 -22.63 10.08 0.17
C ALA A 162 -21.69 9.94 1.37
N ALA A 163 -21.54 8.73 1.92
CA ALA A 163 -20.59 8.45 2.99
C ALA A 163 -19.14 8.68 2.56
N TRP A 164 -18.81 8.29 1.32
CA TRP A 164 -17.50 8.52 0.73
C TRP A 164 -17.19 10.00 0.55
N GLU A 165 -18.14 10.81 0.08
CA GLU A 165 -17.94 12.24 -0.13
C GLU A 165 -17.53 12.95 1.16
N GLU A 166 -18.23 12.67 2.26
CA GLU A 166 -17.91 13.22 3.57
C GLU A 166 -16.57 12.69 4.12
N THR A 167 -16.30 11.41 3.93
CA THR A 167 -15.00 10.80 4.30
C THR A 167 -13.87 11.47 3.53
N CYS A 168 -13.94 11.53 2.20
CA CYS A 168 -12.86 12.02 1.35
C CYS A 168 -12.56 13.52 1.53
N ASN A 169 -13.57 14.30 1.95
CA ASN A 169 -13.43 15.73 2.23
C ASN A 169 -12.94 16.06 3.64
N ASN A 170 -12.68 15.06 4.49
CA ASN A 170 -12.22 15.24 5.86
C ASN A 170 -10.68 15.24 5.98
N GLU A 171 -10.14 16.10 6.85
CA GLU A 171 -8.70 16.30 7.05
C GLU A 171 -8.10 15.48 8.22
N GLY A 172 -8.96 14.88 9.05
CA GLY A 172 -8.63 14.23 10.32
C GLY A 172 -8.32 12.73 10.24
N TRP A 173 -7.87 12.24 9.08
CA TRP A 173 -7.57 10.81 8.84
C TRP A 173 -8.79 9.91 9.09
N PRO A 174 -9.87 10.12 8.33
CA PRO A 174 -11.18 9.55 8.60
C PRO A 174 -11.23 8.04 8.34
N ILE A 175 -12.23 7.41 8.94
CA ILE A 175 -12.56 6.00 8.73
C ILE A 175 -13.98 5.87 8.16
N LEU A 176 -14.11 5.31 6.96
CA LEU A 176 -15.39 4.85 6.41
C LEU A 176 -15.71 3.47 6.99
N ILE A 177 -16.85 3.32 7.65
CA ILE A 177 -17.29 2.08 8.29
C ILE A 177 -18.36 1.40 7.45
N ILE A 178 -18.09 0.17 7.01
CA ILE A 178 -19.06 -0.77 6.45
C ILE A 178 -19.28 -1.85 7.51
N PRO A 179 -20.36 -1.76 8.31
CA PRO A 179 -20.49 -2.52 9.53
C PRO A 179 -20.81 -4.00 9.29
N GLY A 180 -20.24 -4.86 10.14
CA GLY A 180 -20.49 -6.30 10.13
C GLY A 180 -21.94 -6.68 10.42
N GLY A 181 -22.31 -7.91 10.02
CA GLY A 181 -23.66 -8.45 10.18
C GLY A 181 -24.68 -7.95 9.14
N ARG A 182 -24.21 -7.29 8.07
CA ARG A 182 -25.02 -6.76 6.98
C ARG A 182 -24.43 -7.14 5.63
N THR A 183 -25.28 -7.08 4.60
CA THR A 183 -24.88 -7.27 3.20
C THR A 183 -25.40 -6.10 2.38
N PHE A 184 -24.55 -5.38 1.67
CA PHE A 184 -24.93 -4.19 0.91
C PHE A 184 -24.93 -4.53 -0.58
N LEU A 185 -26.09 -4.40 -1.25
CA LEU A 185 -26.14 -4.53 -2.70
C LEU A 185 -25.62 -3.23 -3.32
N LEU A 186 -24.52 -3.30 -4.04
CA LEU A 186 -23.99 -2.17 -4.79
C LEU A 186 -24.12 -2.44 -6.29
N LYS A 187 -24.45 -1.41 -7.05
CA LYS A 187 -24.23 -1.36 -8.50
C LYS A 187 -22.84 -0.80 -8.76
N GLN A 188 -22.53 -0.50 -10.03
CA GLN A 188 -21.27 0.16 -10.39
C GLN A 188 -21.05 1.41 -9.54
N ILE A 189 -19.94 1.46 -8.83
CA ILE A 189 -19.58 2.55 -7.94
C ILE A 189 -18.13 2.95 -8.16
N LYS A 190 -17.91 4.25 -8.31
CA LYS A 190 -16.58 4.85 -8.44
C LYS A 190 -16.33 5.85 -7.32
N PHE A 191 -15.40 5.52 -6.44
CA PHE A 191 -14.89 6.37 -5.39
C PHE A 191 -13.74 7.22 -5.92
N ASN A 192 -14.03 8.48 -6.24
CA ASN A 192 -13.04 9.42 -6.76
C ASN A 192 -12.29 10.11 -5.61
N GLY A 193 -10.97 10.23 -5.77
CA GLY A 193 -10.15 11.22 -5.09
C GLY A 193 -9.87 12.45 -5.98
N SER A 194 -8.88 13.27 -5.68
CA SER A 194 -7.97 13.18 -4.53
C SER A 194 -8.66 13.57 -3.22
N CYS A 195 -8.39 12.82 -2.15
CA CYS A 195 -8.95 13.10 -0.82
C CYS A 195 -8.02 14.00 0.00
N LYS A 196 -8.59 14.74 0.97
CA LYS A 196 -7.84 15.73 1.75
C LYS A 196 -6.85 15.13 2.75
N SER A 197 -7.07 13.89 3.16
CA SER A 197 -6.19 13.18 4.09
C SER A 197 -6.22 11.67 3.84
N PRO A 198 -5.28 10.88 4.43
CA PRO A 198 -5.31 9.42 4.38
C PRO A 198 -6.64 8.84 4.86
N ILE A 199 -7.14 7.82 4.16
CA ILE A 199 -8.44 7.20 4.47
C ILE A 199 -8.23 5.75 4.87
N LYS A 200 -8.90 5.34 5.96
CA LYS A 200 -9.16 3.93 6.22
C LYS A 200 -10.60 3.59 5.85
N ILE A 201 -10.81 2.48 5.16
CA ILE A 201 -12.11 1.82 5.02
C ILE A 201 -12.05 0.59 5.91
N GLN A 202 -12.94 0.52 6.89
CA GLN A 202 -13.16 -0.65 7.74
C GLN A 202 -14.37 -1.42 7.16
N MET A 203 -14.10 -2.49 6.42
CA MET A 203 -15.07 -3.35 5.76
C MET A 203 -15.30 -4.63 6.54
N ASP A 204 -16.20 -4.59 7.51
CA ASP A 204 -16.61 -5.76 8.30
C ASP A 204 -17.92 -6.38 7.79
N GLY A 205 -18.70 -5.61 7.04
CA GLY A 205 -19.91 -6.07 6.34
C GLY A 205 -19.61 -6.62 4.95
N ASN A 206 -20.60 -7.33 4.39
CA ASN A 206 -20.49 -7.90 3.05
C ASN A 206 -21.01 -6.93 1.98
N ILE A 207 -20.46 -7.00 0.78
CA ILE A 207 -20.97 -6.34 -0.43
C ILE A 207 -21.34 -7.43 -1.43
N VAL A 208 -22.44 -7.24 -2.14
CA VAL A 208 -22.90 -8.16 -3.20
C VAL A 208 -23.20 -7.37 -4.48
N ALA A 209 -22.83 -7.94 -5.62
CA ALA A 209 -23.15 -7.41 -6.94
C ALA A 209 -24.60 -7.77 -7.34
N PRO A 210 -25.20 -7.06 -8.31
CA PRO A 210 -26.50 -7.44 -8.85
C PRO A 210 -26.42 -8.78 -9.59
N ASN A 211 -27.41 -9.64 -9.37
CA ASN A 211 -27.51 -10.97 -9.99
C ASN A 211 -28.22 -10.94 -11.36
N TYR A 212 -27.81 -10.00 -12.22
CA TYR A 212 -28.25 -9.87 -13.61
C TYR A 212 -27.11 -9.26 -14.44
N ILE A 213 -27.14 -9.38 -15.76
CA ILE A 213 -26.14 -8.75 -16.64
C ILE A 213 -26.41 -7.24 -16.69
N TRP A 214 -25.56 -6.45 -16.03
CA TRP A 214 -25.79 -5.02 -15.77
C TRP A 214 -24.88 -4.06 -16.56
N ALA A 215 -23.88 -4.59 -17.26
CA ALA A 215 -22.96 -3.84 -18.08
C ALA A 215 -22.88 -4.45 -19.48
N SER A 216 -22.78 -3.57 -20.47
CA SER A 216 -22.49 -3.90 -21.86
C SER A 216 -21.07 -3.48 -22.28
N GLU A 217 -20.31 -2.90 -21.35
CA GLU A 217 -18.94 -2.43 -21.51
C GLU A 217 -18.08 -2.87 -20.33
N ALA A 218 -16.77 -2.63 -20.40
CA ALA A 218 -15.81 -2.95 -19.35
C ALA A 218 -15.96 -1.99 -18.14
N ASP A 219 -17.06 -2.14 -17.41
CA ASP A 219 -17.30 -1.45 -16.14
C ASP A 219 -16.93 -2.35 -14.97
N ASN A 220 -16.35 -1.77 -13.93
CA ASN A 220 -16.05 -2.49 -12.69
C ASN A 220 -17.19 -2.31 -11.68
N LEU A 221 -17.36 -3.27 -10.76
CA LEU A 221 -18.32 -3.12 -9.67
C LEU A 221 -17.89 -1.99 -8.73
N ILE A 222 -16.68 -2.07 -8.16
CA ILE A 222 -16.11 -1.04 -7.29
C ILE A 222 -14.80 -0.54 -7.90
N THR A 223 -14.70 0.76 -8.12
CA THR A 223 -13.45 1.42 -8.55
C THR A 223 -13.03 2.49 -7.55
N PHE A 224 -11.80 2.41 -7.05
CA PHE A 224 -11.12 3.55 -6.42
C PHE A 224 -10.23 4.22 -7.46
N TYR A 225 -10.46 5.51 -7.70
CA TYR A 225 -9.73 6.27 -8.72
C TYR A 225 -9.05 7.48 -8.11
N SER A 226 -7.73 7.59 -8.28
CA SER A 226 -6.92 8.72 -7.80
C SER A 226 -6.99 8.93 -6.28
N VAL A 227 -7.05 7.83 -5.51
CA VAL A 227 -7.12 7.85 -4.04
C VAL A 227 -5.77 7.41 -3.46
N ASN A 228 -4.96 8.38 -3.05
CA ASN A 228 -3.67 8.10 -2.40
C ASN A 228 -3.85 7.88 -0.89
N ASN A 229 -2.94 7.12 -0.27
CA ASN A 229 -2.94 6.81 1.16
C ASN A 229 -4.24 6.13 1.62
N LEU A 230 -4.67 5.12 0.86
CA LEU A 230 -5.88 4.35 1.12
C LEU A 230 -5.53 3.04 1.84
N THR A 231 -6.21 2.77 2.95
CA THR A 231 -6.22 1.45 3.59
C THR A 231 -7.61 0.86 3.49
N LEU A 232 -7.78 -0.28 2.80
CA LEU A 232 -8.98 -1.11 2.83
C LEU A 232 -8.69 -2.34 3.70
N ASP A 233 -9.38 -2.45 4.82
CA ASP A 233 -9.14 -3.47 5.84
C ASP A 233 -10.47 -3.95 6.44
N GLY A 234 -10.49 -5.10 7.11
CA GLY A 234 -11.68 -5.66 7.76
C GLY A 234 -11.80 -7.16 7.51
N ASN A 235 -12.97 -7.74 7.74
CA ASN A 235 -13.23 -9.17 7.56
C ASN A 235 -14.44 -9.47 6.66
N GLY A 236 -14.96 -8.46 5.98
CA GLY A 236 -16.09 -8.59 5.07
C GLY A 236 -15.75 -9.26 3.75
N GLN A 237 -16.79 -9.64 3.02
CA GLN A 237 -16.70 -10.26 1.70
C GLN A 237 -17.29 -9.37 0.60
N ILE A 238 -16.70 -9.38 -0.59
CA ILE A 238 -17.30 -8.88 -1.83
C ILE A 238 -17.66 -10.08 -2.72
N ASP A 239 -18.95 -10.28 -3.01
CA ASP A 239 -19.47 -11.32 -3.90
C ASP A 239 -19.88 -10.73 -5.26
N GLY A 240 -19.17 -11.10 -6.31
CA GLY A 240 -19.38 -10.62 -7.68
C GLY A 240 -20.57 -11.23 -8.41
N LYS A 241 -21.21 -12.28 -7.86
CA LYS A 241 -22.26 -13.04 -8.56
C LYS A 241 -21.85 -13.51 -9.97
N GLY A 242 -20.60 -13.93 -10.14
CA GLY A 242 -19.97 -14.23 -11.42
C GLY A 242 -20.64 -15.34 -12.25
N ALA A 243 -21.38 -16.28 -11.65
CA ALA A 243 -21.98 -17.41 -12.35
C ALA A 243 -22.85 -17.03 -13.56
N ILE A 244 -23.65 -15.97 -13.44
CA ILE A 244 -24.47 -15.48 -14.56
C ILE A 244 -23.61 -14.91 -15.70
N TRP A 245 -22.49 -14.27 -15.35
CA TRP A 245 -21.55 -13.68 -16.29
C TRP A 245 -20.72 -14.74 -17.02
N TRP A 246 -20.27 -15.79 -16.32
CA TRP A 246 -19.54 -16.90 -16.93
C TRP A 246 -20.41 -17.64 -17.94
N THR A 247 -21.68 -17.90 -17.60
CA THR A 247 -22.67 -18.47 -18.53
C THR A 247 -22.84 -17.56 -19.76
N CYS A 248 -23.01 -16.27 -19.52
CA CYS A 248 -23.17 -15.28 -20.58
C CYS A 248 -21.94 -15.19 -21.52
N TYR A 249 -20.72 -15.25 -20.99
CA TYR A 249 -19.49 -15.21 -21.78
C TYR A 249 -19.25 -16.50 -22.57
N THR A 250 -19.40 -17.66 -21.93
CA THR A 250 -19.24 -18.97 -22.58
C THR A 250 -20.27 -19.20 -23.69
N GLU A 251 -21.49 -18.68 -23.53
CA GLU A 251 -22.54 -18.68 -24.57
C GLU A 251 -22.40 -17.56 -25.60
N LYS A 252 -21.34 -16.74 -25.54
CA LYS A 252 -21.07 -15.61 -26.45
C LYS A 252 -22.18 -14.55 -26.47
N LYS A 253 -22.91 -14.40 -25.35
CA LYS A 253 -23.99 -13.41 -25.16
C LYS A 253 -23.50 -12.07 -24.60
N CYS A 254 -22.36 -12.07 -23.92
CA CYS A 254 -21.65 -10.86 -23.53
C CYS A 254 -20.16 -11.03 -23.82
N VAL A 255 -19.55 -9.91 -24.18
CA VAL A 255 -18.11 -9.82 -24.44
C VAL A 255 -17.45 -9.35 -23.16
N TYR A 256 -17.84 -8.18 -22.65
CA TYR A 256 -17.25 -7.58 -21.46
C TYR A 256 -17.86 -8.14 -20.18
N ARG A 257 -17.01 -8.30 -19.16
CA ARG A 257 -17.40 -8.73 -17.82
C ARG A 257 -16.74 -7.83 -16.78
N PRO A 258 -17.43 -7.56 -15.67
CA PRO A 258 -16.92 -6.63 -14.67
C PRO A 258 -15.85 -7.22 -13.75
N VAL A 259 -14.82 -6.43 -13.46
CA VAL A 259 -13.92 -6.67 -12.32
C VAL A 259 -14.63 -6.22 -11.04
N ILE A 260 -14.55 -7.00 -9.96
CA ILE A 260 -15.29 -6.65 -8.73
C ILE A 260 -14.60 -5.56 -7.89
N LEU A 261 -13.27 -5.46 -7.93
CA LEU A 261 -12.51 -4.45 -7.19
C LEU A 261 -11.34 -3.92 -8.00
N ALA A 262 -11.37 -2.64 -8.34
CA ALA A 262 -10.35 -1.98 -9.14
C ALA A 262 -9.72 -0.79 -8.41
N PHE A 263 -8.39 -0.72 -8.41
CA PHE A 263 -7.62 0.43 -7.96
C PHE A 263 -6.88 1.04 -9.14
N ALA A 264 -7.15 2.31 -9.41
CA ALA A 264 -6.53 3.03 -10.51
C ALA A 264 -5.92 4.34 -10.01
N ALA A 265 -4.64 4.57 -10.29
CA ALA A 265 -3.90 5.75 -9.84
C ALA A 265 -3.92 5.95 -8.31
N CYS A 266 -3.87 4.86 -7.54
CA CYS A 266 -3.91 4.88 -6.08
C CYS A 266 -2.53 4.56 -5.51
N ASN A 267 -1.80 5.56 -5.03
CA ASN A 267 -0.47 5.38 -4.45
C ASN A 267 -0.52 5.23 -2.93
N ASN A 268 0.44 4.50 -2.36
CA ASN A 268 0.44 4.14 -0.94
C ASN A 268 -0.88 3.45 -0.54
N LEU A 269 -1.17 2.35 -1.24
CA LEU A 269 -2.39 1.55 -1.10
C LEU A 269 -2.11 0.35 -0.20
N SER A 270 -2.98 0.10 0.76
CA SER A 270 -2.98 -1.13 1.56
C SER A 270 -4.35 -1.81 1.48
N VAL A 271 -4.36 -3.09 1.12
CA VAL A 271 -5.56 -3.94 1.09
C VAL A 271 -5.31 -5.17 1.95
N THR A 272 -6.06 -5.32 3.03
CA THR A 272 -5.81 -6.37 4.02
C THR A 272 -7.06 -7.11 4.46
N ASN A 273 -6.91 -8.40 4.77
CA ASN A 273 -7.89 -9.23 5.51
C ASN A 273 -9.24 -9.51 4.83
N ILE A 274 -9.58 -8.83 3.72
CA ILE A 274 -10.87 -8.99 3.03
C ILE A 274 -10.99 -10.29 2.22
N HIS A 275 -12.24 -10.65 1.92
CA HIS A 275 -12.58 -11.77 1.05
C HIS A 275 -13.18 -11.30 -0.28
N LEU A 276 -12.70 -11.84 -1.41
CA LEU A 276 -13.23 -11.59 -2.75
C LEU A 276 -13.74 -12.90 -3.34
N THR A 277 -14.98 -12.93 -3.82
CA THR A 277 -15.61 -14.17 -4.27
C THR A 277 -16.37 -13.99 -5.57
N ASN A 278 -16.30 -15.01 -6.43
CA ASN A 278 -17.10 -15.14 -7.65
C ASN A 278 -17.09 -13.87 -8.51
N SER A 279 -15.90 -13.33 -8.83
CA SER A 279 -15.83 -12.23 -9.79
C SER A 279 -16.30 -12.69 -11.18
N ALA A 280 -16.91 -11.78 -11.94
CA ALA A 280 -17.31 -12.07 -13.32
C ALA A 280 -16.09 -12.22 -14.25
N ASP A 281 -15.06 -11.42 -14.00
CA ASP A 281 -13.74 -11.40 -14.66
C ASP A 281 -12.66 -11.43 -13.55
N LYS A 282 -11.59 -10.63 -13.64
CA LYS A 282 -10.59 -10.47 -12.56
C LYS A 282 -11.21 -10.08 -11.21
N HIS A 283 -10.63 -10.52 -10.11
CA HIS A 283 -11.10 -10.18 -8.76
C HIS A 283 -10.57 -8.82 -8.29
N MET A 284 -9.26 -8.59 -8.42
CA MET A 284 -8.61 -7.35 -8.02
C MET A 284 -7.70 -6.83 -9.13
N THR A 285 -7.85 -5.56 -9.52
CA THR A 285 -6.91 -4.89 -10.42
C THR A 285 -6.16 -3.76 -9.73
N VAL A 286 -4.86 -3.66 -10.02
CA VAL A 286 -3.95 -2.60 -9.55
C VAL A 286 -3.33 -1.94 -10.78
N TYR A 287 -3.85 -0.78 -11.16
CA TYR A 287 -3.48 -0.08 -12.38
C TYR A 287 -2.88 1.29 -12.10
N ARG A 288 -1.70 1.59 -12.65
CA ARG A 288 -1.02 2.88 -12.45
C ARG A 288 -0.84 3.22 -10.96
N CYS A 289 -0.51 2.25 -10.14
CA CYS A 289 -0.33 2.42 -8.70
C CYS A 289 1.14 2.25 -8.31
N SER A 290 1.57 2.96 -7.26
CA SER A 290 2.90 2.81 -6.67
C SER A 290 2.79 2.59 -5.16
N GLN A 291 3.67 1.76 -4.59
CA GLN A 291 3.67 1.41 -3.16
C GLN A 291 2.35 0.75 -2.74
N VAL A 292 2.14 -0.48 -3.21
CA VAL A 292 0.91 -1.26 -2.98
C VAL A 292 1.21 -2.45 -2.08
N HIS A 293 0.43 -2.62 -1.02
CA HIS A 293 0.52 -3.74 -0.09
C HIS A 293 -0.80 -4.52 -0.07
N VAL A 294 -0.78 -5.73 -0.59
CA VAL A 294 -1.90 -6.69 -0.48
C VAL A 294 -1.48 -7.78 0.51
N HIS A 295 -2.22 -7.91 1.62
CA HIS A 295 -1.83 -8.84 2.69
C HIS A 295 -3.03 -9.57 3.28
N ASN A 296 -2.93 -10.89 3.45
CA ASN A 296 -3.99 -11.69 4.07
C ASN A 296 -5.36 -11.58 3.36
N VAL A 297 -5.33 -11.43 2.03
CA VAL A 297 -6.56 -11.42 1.20
C VAL A 297 -6.89 -12.84 0.76
N THR A 298 -8.17 -13.19 0.81
CA THR A 298 -8.66 -14.48 0.31
C THR A 298 -9.50 -14.27 -0.95
N ILE A 299 -9.18 -14.99 -2.02
CA ILE A 299 -9.90 -14.96 -3.29
C ILE A 299 -10.42 -16.35 -3.62
N VAL A 300 -11.71 -16.47 -3.95
CA VAL A 300 -12.35 -17.75 -4.30
C VAL A 300 -13.29 -17.62 -5.48
N ALA A 301 -13.01 -18.39 -6.54
CA ALA A 301 -13.92 -18.72 -7.62
C ALA A 301 -13.71 -20.19 -8.05
N PRO A 302 -14.68 -20.80 -8.77
CA PRO A 302 -14.52 -22.14 -9.34
C PRO A 302 -13.29 -22.24 -10.25
N GLY A 303 -12.62 -23.40 -10.27
CA GLY A 303 -11.41 -23.60 -11.09
C GLY A 303 -11.67 -23.61 -12.61
N ASP A 304 -12.93 -23.65 -13.02
CA ASP A 304 -13.40 -23.59 -14.40
C ASP A 304 -14.06 -22.25 -14.77
N SER A 305 -14.06 -21.24 -13.87
CA SER A 305 -14.62 -19.93 -14.19
C SER A 305 -13.70 -19.12 -15.11
N PRO A 306 -14.17 -18.69 -16.30
CA PRO A 306 -13.31 -18.10 -17.33
C PRO A 306 -12.70 -16.77 -16.90
N ASN A 307 -11.41 -16.55 -17.14
CA ASN A 307 -10.69 -15.28 -16.94
C ASN A 307 -10.83 -14.67 -15.52
N THR A 308 -11.01 -15.51 -14.51
CA THR A 308 -11.26 -15.05 -13.14
C THR A 308 -9.97 -14.78 -12.36
N ASP A 309 -9.02 -14.06 -12.96
CA ASP A 309 -7.72 -13.76 -12.37
C ASP A 309 -7.86 -13.29 -10.91
N GLY A 310 -6.89 -13.65 -10.05
CA GLY A 310 -6.89 -13.21 -8.66
C GLY A 310 -6.51 -11.73 -8.54
N ILE A 311 -5.21 -11.44 -8.62
CA ILE A 311 -4.67 -10.08 -8.55
C ILE A 311 -3.95 -9.76 -9.85
N THR A 312 -4.48 -8.84 -10.62
CA THR A 312 -3.88 -8.38 -11.89
C THR A 312 -3.29 -6.99 -11.71
N MET A 313 -2.07 -6.79 -12.19
CA MET A 313 -1.41 -5.48 -12.12
C MET A 313 -0.80 -5.06 -13.46
N ALA A 314 -0.86 -3.75 -13.74
CA ALA A 314 -0.29 -3.15 -14.93
C ALA A 314 0.16 -1.71 -14.65
N ILE A 315 1.22 -1.26 -15.31
CA ILE A 315 1.78 0.10 -15.18
C ILE A 315 2.02 0.48 -13.70
N SER A 316 2.43 -0.48 -12.87
CA SER A 316 2.51 -0.30 -11.41
C SER A 316 3.89 -0.68 -10.87
N ASP A 317 4.31 -0.03 -9.79
CA ASP A 317 5.63 -0.25 -9.20
C ASP A 317 5.57 -0.43 -7.68
N HIS A 318 6.55 -1.16 -7.13
CA HIS A 318 6.64 -1.47 -5.69
C HIS A 318 5.35 -2.11 -5.16
N VAL A 319 5.02 -3.29 -5.69
CA VAL A 319 3.84 -4.08 -5.32
C VAL A 319 4.25 -5.25 -4.45
N TYR A 320 3.69 -5.35 -3.25
CA TYR A 320 3.97 -6.39 -2.27
C TYR A 320 2.72 -7.20 -2.01
N ILE A 321 2.71 -8.48 -2.38
CA ILE A 321 1.60 -9.42 -2.15
C ILE A 321 2.09 -10.48 -1.19
N SER A 322 1.40 -10.63 -0.05
CA SER A 322 1.85 -11.56 1.00
C SER A 322 0.70 -12.27 1.73
N ASN A 323 0.94 -13.50 2.18
CA ASN A 323 0.02 -14.26 3.02
C ASN A 323 -1.41 -14.39 2.43
N CYS A 324 -1.54 -14.43 1.11
CA CYS A 324 -2.84 -14.50 0.42
C CYS A 324 -3.20 -15.95 0.07
N SER A 325 -4.49 -16.25 0.01
CA SER A 325 -5.02 -17.53 -0.50
C SER A 325 -5.87 -17.24 -1.73
N ILE A 326 -5.48 -17.74 -2.90
CA ILE A 326 -6.09 -17.41 -4.19
C ILE A 326 -6.51 -18.69 -4.90
N GLN A 327 -7.82 -18.83 -5.11
CA GLN A 327 -8.44 -19.87 -5.92
C GLN A 327 -9.22 -19.20 -7.05
N SER A 328 -8.87 -19.50 -8.29
CA SER A 328 -9.42 -18.87 -9.49
C SER A 328 -9.50 -19.88 -10.63
N GLY A 329 -10.21 -19.53 -11.71
CA GLY A 329 -10.17 -20.28 -12.96
C GLY A 329 -9.02 -19.88 -13.89
N ASP A 330 -8.30 -18.80 -13.57
CA ASP A 330 -7.18 -18.27 -14.37
C ASP A 330 -5.96 -17.93 -13.50
N ASP A 331 -5.11 -16.98 -13.92
CA ASP A 331 -3.88 -16.56 -13.23
C ASP A 331 -4.17 -16.12 -11.79
N CYS A 332 -3.45 -16.66 -10.79
CA CYS A 332 -3.58 -16.23 -9.39
C CYS A 332 -3.07 -14.78 -9.23
N VAL A 333 -1.91 -14.51 -9.82
CA VAL A 333 -1.34 -13.16 -9.92
C VAL A 333 -0.86 -12.98 -11.35
N SER A 334 -1.37 -11.95 -12.04
CA SER A 334 -0.97 -11.60 -13.40
C SER A 334 -0.28 -10.23 -13.45
N MET A 335 0.86 -10.15 -14.12
CA MET A 335 1.67 -8.93 -14.27
C MET A 335 1.77 -8.56 -15.74
N LEU A 336 1.18 -7.42 -16.10
CA LEU A 336 1.18 -6.89 -17.47
C LEU A 336 2.26 -5.80 -17.64
N SER A 337 2.37 -5.28 -18.87
CA SER A 337 3.37 -4.28 -19.26
C SER A 337 3.52 -3.11 -18.28
N TYR A 338 4.75 -2.61 -18.21
CA TYR A 338 5.21 -1.49 -17.39
C TYR A 338 5.05 -1.72 -15.88
N THR A 339 5.13 -2.99 -15.45
CA THR A 339 5.11 -3.37 -14.03
C THR A 339 6.52 -3.66 -13.53
N THR A 340 6.94 -3.03 -12.45
CA THR A 340 8.28 -3.25 -11.87
C THR A 340 8.27 -3.42 -10.36
N ASP A 341 9.33 -4.00 -9.79
CA ASP A 341 9.51 -4.09 -8.33
C ASP A 341 8.35 -4.80 -7.62
N VAL A 342 8.09 -6.05 -8.02
CA VAL A 342 7.02 -6.86 -7.44
C VAL A 342 7.60 -7.93 -6.52
N ASN A 343 7.06 -8.06 -5.32
CA ASN A 343 7.37 -9.14 -4.39
C ASN A 343 6.10 -9.93 -4.05
N ILE A 344 6.11 -11.22 -4.34
CA ILE A 344 5.03 -12.16 -4.03
C ILE A 344 5.59 -13.20 -3.07
N THR A 345 5.11 -13.22 -1.83
CA THR A 345 5.64 -14.12 -0.79
C THR A 345 4.54 -14.81 0.01
N ASP A 346 4.78 -16.06 0.41
CA ASP A 346 3.93 -16.78 1.37
C ASP A 346 2.45 -16.88 0.91
N ILE A 347 2.19 -16.98 -0.40
CA ILE A 347 0.83 -17.17 -0.93
C ILE A 347 0.52 -18.64 -1.20
N THR A 348 -0.76 -19.01 -1.08
CA THR A 348 -1.29 -20.27 -1.62
C THR A 348 -2.12 -19.96 -2.85
N CYS A 349 -1.73 -20.52 -3.99
CA CYS A 349 -2.35 -20.33 -5.29
C CYS A 349 -2.87 -21.67 -5.79
N GLY A 350 -4.15 -21.75 -6.14
CA GLY A 350 -4.70 -22.90 -6.83
C GLY A 350 -6.05 -23.40 -6.30
N PRO A 351 -6.94 -23.88 -7.19
CA PRO A 351 -6.73 -24.11 -8.63
C PRO A 351 -6.57 -22.80 -9.44
N GLY A 352 -6.13 -22.92 -10.70
CA GLY A 352 -5.89 -21.77 -11.60
C GLY A 352 -4.66 -21.94 -12.50
N HIS A 353 -4.14 -20.86 -13.07
CA HIS A 353 -3.01 -20.90 -14.00
C HIS A 353 -1.64 -20.69 -13.37
N GLY A 354 -1.57 -20.33 -12.08
CA GLY A 354 -0.31 -19.99 -11.39
C GLY A 354 -0.05 -18.49 -11.37
N ILE A 355 1.20 -18.10 -11.15
CA ILE A 355 1.65 -16.70 -11.27
C ILE A 355 2.13 -16.47 -12.70
N SER A 356 1.59 -15.47 -13.39
CA SER A 356 1.90 -15.20 -14.80
C SER A 356 2.45 -13.80 -15.03
N VAL A 357 3.48 -13.69 -15.86
CA VAL A 357 3.88 -12.45 -16.52
C VAL A 357 3.29 -12.46 -17.92
N GLY A 358 2.46 -11.47 -18.25
CA GLY A 358 1.84 -11.29 -19.56
C GLY A 358 0.35 -11.67 -19.65
N SER A 359 -0.23 -11.73 -20.85
CA SER A 359 0.49 -11.69 -22.13
C SER A 359 1.15 -10.33 -22.44
N LEU A 360 2.36 -10.40 -23.01
CA LEU A 360 3.20 -9.22 -23.31
C LEU A 360 3.40 -9.06 -24.82
N GLY A 361 3.51 -7.82 -25.29
CA GLY A 361 4.07 -7.54 -26.62
C GLY A 361 3.14 -7.68 -27.81
N ARG A 362 1.80 -7.71 -27.61
CA ARG A 362 0.82 -7.81 -28.71
C ARG A 362 0.84 -6.58 -29.63
N PHE A 363 0.83 -5.39 -29.05
CA PHE A 363 0.71 -4.11 -29.76
C PHE A 363 1.77 -3.08 -29.39
N GLU A 364 2.63 -3.39 -28.41
CA GLU A 364 3.53 -2.43 -27.81
C GLU A 364 4.85 -3.09 -27.38
N THR A 365 5.85 -2.25 -27.07
CA THR A 365 7.01 -2.73 -26.32
C THR A 365 6.56 -3.04 -24.89
N ALA A 366 6.76 -4.27 -24.46
CA ALA A 366 6.45 -4.69 -23.11
C ALA A 366 7.68 -4.60 -22.20
N LEU A 367 7.47 -4.20 -20.95
CA LEU A 367 8.49 -4.20 -19.90
C LEU A 367 7.90 -4.75 -18.61
N VAL A 368 8.48 -5.82 -18.08
CA VAL A 368 8.21 -6.30 -16.72
C VAL A 368 9.57 -6.69 -16.11
N GLU A 369 9.93 -6.12 -14.97
CA GLU A 369 11.26 -6.34 -14.38
C GLU A 369 11.26 -6.30 -12.84
N ARG A 370 12.31 -6.88 -12.24
CA ARG A 370 12.51 -6.95 -10.77
C ARG A 370 11.34 -7.61 -10.05
N ILE A 371 10.99 -8.82 -10.49
CA ILE A 371 9.95 -9.65 -9.89
C ILE A 371 10.60 -10.69 -8.98
N THR A 372 10.13 -10.79 -7.74
CA THR A 372 10.55 -11.79 -6.75
C THR A 372 9.33 -12.62 -6.33
N VAL A 373 9.45 -13.94 -6.44
CA VAL A 373 8.44 -14.89 -5.96
C VAL A 373 9.11 -15.86 -4.99
N SER A 374 8.63 -15.94 -3.75
CA SER A 374 9.22 -16.78 -2.70
C SER A 374 8.16 -17.46 -1.83
N ASN A 375 8.46 -18.64 -1.29
CA ASN A 375 7.61 -19.35 -0.31
C ASN A 375 6.14 -19.54 -0.75
N CYS A 376 5.87 -19.72 -2.06
CA CYS A 376 4.52 -19.87 -2.58
C CYS A 376 4.15 -21.35 -2.75
N ASN A 377 2.92 -21.71 -2.36
CA ASN A 377 2.34 -23.03 -2.56
C ASN A 377 1.43 -23.02 -3.79
N PHE A 378 1.62 -23.95 -4.71
CA PHE A 378 0.82 -24.10 -5.92
C PHE A 378 0.04 -25.41 -5.87
N ILE A 379 -1.28 -25.35 -5.72
CA ILE A 379 -2.14 -26.52 -5.46
C ILE A 379 -3.17 -26.69 -6.57
N GLY A 380 -2.97 -27.66 -7.45
CA GLY A 380 -3.89 -27.89 -8.57
C GLY A 380 -3.88 -26.78 -9.62
N THR A 381 -2.78 -26.03 -9.72
CA THR A 381 -2.59 -25.04 -10.79
C THR A 381 -2.03 -25.70 -12.06
N LYS A 382 -2.28 -25.09 -13.22
CA LYS A 382 -1.67 -25.51 -14.49
C LYS A 382 -0.17 -25.25 -14.52
N ASN A 383 0.29 -24.14 -13.93
CA ASN A 383 1.71 -23.77 -13.83
C ASN A 383 2.06 -23.32 -12.41
N GLY A 384 3.35 -23.33 -12.08
CA GLY A 384 3.85 -22.59 -10.91
C GLY A 384 4.02 -21.11 -11.26
N VAL A 385 5.05 -20.81 -12.06
CA VAL A 385 5.27 -19.48 -12.66
C VAL A 385 5.32 -19.61 -14.18
N ARG A 386 4.65 -18.71 -14.89
CA ARG A 386 4.54 -18.69 -16.35
C ARG A 386 4.90 -17.30 -16.91
N ILE A 387 5.54 -17.27 -18.08
CA ILE A 387 5.73 -16.05 -18.87
C ILE A 387 5.06 -16.25 -20.23
N LYS A 388 4.18 -15.32 -20.62
CA LYS A 388 3.41 -15.29 -21.86
C LYS A 388 3.80 -14.06 -22.69
N SER A 389 4.21 -14.24 -23.94
CA SER A 389 4.51 -13.12 -24.84
C SER A 389 4.13 -13.45 -26.27
N TRP A 390 3.61 -12.46 -26.99
CA TRP A 390 3.34 -12.54 -28.42
C TRP A 390 4.63 -12.53 -29.23
N GLN A 391 4.67 -13.30 -30.31
CA GLN A 391 5.76 -13.24 -31.27
C GLN A 391 5.74 -11.90 -32.00
N SER A 392 6.82 -11.12 -31.88
CA SER A 392 6.99 -9.87 -32.64
C SER A 392 6.92 -10.14 -34.15
N LYS A 393 6.10 -9.38 -34.87
CA LYS A 393 6.13 -9.34 -36.36
C LYS A 393 7.32 -8.55 -36.91
N VAL A 394 8.16 -7.97 -36.03
CA VAL A 394 9.35 -7.18 -36.38
C VAL A 394 10.61 -7.91 -35.91
N PRO A 395 11.62 -8.15 -36.77
CA PRO A 395 12.88 -8.78 -36.35
C PRO A 395 13.57 -7.89 -35.32
N LEU A 396 13.71 -8.36 -34.09
CA LEU A 396 14.36 -7.60 -33.01
C LEU A 396 15.88 -7.59 -33.20
N SER A 397 16.46 -6.40 -33.37
CA SER A 397 17.83 -6.11 -32.96
C SER A 397 17.80 -5.40 -31.61
N SER A 398 17.87 -6.13 -30.50
CA SER A 398 18.47 -5.66 -29.25
C SER A 398 18.41 -6.72 -28.15
N THR A 399 19.50 -6.78 -27.40
CA THR A 399 19.81 -7.73 -26.32
C THR A 399 19.07 -7.38 -25.04
N SER A 400 18.32 -8.33 -24.48
CA SER A 400 17.94 -8.35 -23.06
C SER A 400 18.77 -9.40 -22.33
N SER A 401 19.50 -8.98 -21.29
CA SER A 401 20.19 -9.87 -20.37
C SER A 401 19.35 -9.97 -19.10
N ILE A 402 18.64 -11.08 -18.93
CA ILE A 402 18.05 -11.46 -17.63
C ILE A 402 18.98 -12.52 -17.05
N VAL A 403 19.55 -12.24 -15.88
CA VAL A 403 20.34 -13.22 -15.11
C VAL A 403 19.38 -13.86 -14.11
N PRO A 404 18.98 -15.14 -14.29
CA PRO A 404 18.26 -15.86 -13.25
C PRO A 404 19.24 -16.11 -12.10
N LYS A 405 18.93 -15.62 -10.90
CA LYS A 405 19.51 -16.18 -9.67
C LYS A 405 18.53 -17.20 -9.15
N GLU A 406 18.70 -18.45 -9.55
CA GLU A 406 18.10 -19.56 -8.83
C GLU A 406 18.89 -19.77 -7.53
N THR A 407 18.21 -19.75 -6.40
CA THR A 407 18.65 -20.49 -5.22
C THR A 407 17.42 -21.24 -4.73
N VAL A 408 17.28 -22.46 -5.24
CA VAL A 408 16.29 -23.43 -4.75
C VAL A 408 16.92 -24.09 -3.52
N HIS A 409 16.28 -23.94 -2.36
CA HIS A 409 16.54 -24.76 -1.18
C HIS A 409 15.32 -25.62 -0.88
#